data_AF-A0A6V8KYE6-F1
#
_entry.id   AF-A0A6V8KYE6-F1
#
_cell.length_a   1.000
_cell.length_b   1.000
_cell.length_c   1.000
_cell.angle_alpha   90.00
_cell.angle_beta   90.00
_cell.angle_gamma   90.00
#
_symmetry.space_group_name_H-M   'P 1'
#
loop_
_entity.id
_entity.type
_entity.pdbx_description
1 polymer ?
#
loop_
_entity_poly.entity_id
_entity_poly.type
_entity_poly.pdbx_seq_one_letter_code
_entity_poly.pdbx_strand_id
1 'polypeptide(L)'
;MSELRVALLGPVAWRTPPRHYGPWEQVTGLLAEGLVASGVDVTLFATLDSVTSARLDGVCPRGYADEPGMDGRVWEAMHVAHALARSAEFDLVHNHLDWLPLAFAGLCRAPMLTTVHGFSGAGIMPAYASAGSAYVSISDADRADGLDYVATVYHGVDLDGLPFAPDGGPGLVAFGRIHPDKGTHAAIDIARAAGRPLTICGIVQDERYFTEQVAPHIDGDRVTFLGSVGPRRRGEILGASAALLHPIAFDEPFGLSVVESMACGTPVVAYRRGSMTEVVDEG
;
A
#
# COMPACT_ATOMS: atom_id res chain seq x y z
N MET A 1 22.27 23.89 -12.16
CA MET A 1 22.36 22.80 -11.17
C MET A 1 22.27 21.52 -11.98
N SER A 2 23.09 20.50 -11.71
CA SER A 2 22.91 19.20 -12.35
C SER A 2 21.51 18.68 -12.02
N GLU A 3 20.84 18.08 -13.00
CA GLU A 3 19.54 17.43 -12.82
C GLU A 3 19.70 16.29 -11.80
N LEU A 4 18.84 16.25 -10.77
CA LEU A 4 18.89 15.24 -9.71
C LEU A 4 18.43 13.90 -10.30
N ARG A 5 19.26 12.86 -10.18
CA ARG A 5 18.97 11.51 -10.67
C ARG A 5 18.58 10.59 -9.52
N VAL A 6 17.37 10.06 -9.55
CA VAL A 6 16.82 9.22 -8.49
C VAL A 6 16.52 7.81 -9.01
N ALA A 7 17.04 6.81 -8.33
CA ALA A 7 16.62 5.41 -8.49
C ALA A 7 15.50 5.12 -7.50
N LEU A 8 14.27 4.95 -7.98
CA LEU A 8 13.17 4.42 -7.18
C LEU A 8 13.20 2.90 -7.25
N LEU A 9 13.52 2.24 -6.13
CA LEU A 9 13.51 0.79 -6.02
C LEU A 9 12.14 0.32 -5.50
N GLY A 10 11.28 -0.11 -6.43
CA GLY A 10 9.93 -0.57 -6.12
C GLY A 10 9.85 -2.07 -5.82
N PRO A 11 8.76 -2.51 -5.18
CA PRO A 11 8.45 -3.94 -5.04
C PRO A 11 8.10 -4.57 -6.39
N VAL A 12 8.33 -5.88 -6.50
CA VAL A 12 8.11 -6.68 -7.72
C VAL A 12 7.13 -7.83 -7.49
N ALA A 13 6.32 -7.74 -6.43
CA ALA A 13 5.23 -8.68 -6.17
C ALA A 13 4.15 -8.52 -7.24
N TRP A 14 3.79 -7.27 -7.52
CA TRP A 14 2.83 -6.88 -8.54
C TRP A 14 3.46 -5.94 -9.56
N ARG A 15 2.75 -5.72 -10.67
CA ARG A 15 3.07 -4.66 -11.63
C ARG A 15 2.92 -3.28 -11.00
N THR A 16 3.71 -2.29 -11.44
CA THR A 16 3.52 -0.87 -11.11
C THR A 16 2.95 -0.08 -12.31
N PRO A 17 1.81 0.62 -12.19
CA PRO A 17 0.81 0.49 -11.15
C PRO A 17 0.12 -0.88 -11.20
N PRO A 18 -0.45 -1.34 -10.06
CA PRO A 18 -1.11 -2.64 -9.96
C PRO A 18 -2.40 -2.69 -10.80
N ARG A 19 -2.77 -3.90 -11.23
CA ARG A 19 -4.06 -4.14 -11.93
C ARG A 19 -5.26 -4.24 -10.97
N HIS A 20 -5.00 -4.63 -9.72
CA HIS A 20 -6.02 -4.95 -8.73
C HIS A 20 -5.53 -4.71 -7.29
N TYR A 21 -4.65 -5.55 -6.78
CA TYR A 21 -3.97 -5.41 -5.49
C TYR A 21 -2.48 -5.08 -5.70
N GLY A 22 -1.90 -4.30 -4.78
CA GLY A 22 -0.50 -3.87 -4.81
C GLY A 22 -0.33 -2.46 -4.23
N PRO A 23 -0.63 -2.23 -2.93
CA PRO A 23 -0.61 -0.88 -2.36
C PRO A 23 0.78 -0.23 -2.39
N TRP A 24 1.86 -1.00 -2.22
CA TRP A 24 3.22 -0.47 -2.24
C TRP A 24 3.66 -0.12 -3.67
N GLU A 25 3.34 -0.98 -4.65
CA GLU A 25 3.50 -0.67 -6.07
C GLU A 25 2.71 0.58 -6.47
N GLN A 26 1.47 0.71 -6.00
CA GLN A 26 0.62 1.88 -6.27
C GLN A 26 1.29 3.17 -5.79
N VAL A 27 1.74 3.21 -4.53
CA VAL A 27 2.38 4.40 -3.97
C VAL A 27 3.71 4.71 -4.67
N THR A 28 4.53 3.68 -4.92
CA THR A 28 5.81 3.86 -5.62
C THR A 28 5.60 4.42 -7.03
N GLY A 29 4.59 3.92 -7.74
CA GLY A 29 4.19 4.43 -9.05
C GLY A 29 3.75 5.89 -9.00
N LEU A 30 2.86 6.26 -8.07
CA LEU A 30 2.41 7.64 -7.92
C LEU A 30 3.55 8.60 -7.59
N LEU A 31 4.48 8.17 -6.74
CA LEU A 31 5.67 8.96 -6.44
C LEU A 31 6.56 9.13 -7.66
N ALA A 32 6.77 8.07 -8.45
CA ALA A 32 7.54 8.14 -9.69
C ALA A 32 6.94 9.17 -10.66
N GLU A 33 5.63 9.11 -10.91
CA GLU A 33 4.95 10.06 -11.79
C GLU A 33 5.03 11.50 -11.27
N GLY A 34 4.83 11.71 -9.96
CA GLY A 34 4.92 13.03 -9.35
C GLY A 34 6.33 13.64 -9.42
N LEU A 35 7.37 12.83 -9.24
CA LEU A 35 8.77 13.26 -9.34
C LEU A 35 9.15 13.60 -10.80
N VAL A 36 8.75 12.78 -11.76
CA VAL A 36 8.97 13.06 -13.19
C VAL A 36 8.24 14.34 -13.61
N ALA A 37 6.98 14.51 -13.20
CA ALA A 37 6.21 15.73 -13.46
C ALA A 37 6.86 16.99 -12.84
N SER A 38 7.64 16.81 -11.76
CA SER A 38 8.41 17.87 -11.11
C SER A 38 9.79 18.11 -11.75
N GLY A 39 10.14 17.41 -12.82
CA GLY A 39 11.41 17.56 -13.55
C GLY A 39 12.60 16.83 -12.92
N VAL A 40 12.37 15.77 -12.14
CA VAL A 40 13.43 14.89 -11.63
C VAL A 40 13.73 13.78 -12.64
N ASP A 41 15.00 13.46 -12.86
CA ASP A 41 15.40 12.32 -13.69
C ASP A 41 15.23 11.02 -12.88
N VAL A 42 14.11 10.33 -13.10
CA VAL A 42 13.74 9.13 -12.35
C VAL A 42 13.98 7.89 -13.18
N THR A 43 14.70 6.93 -12.60
CA THR A 43 14.63 5.52 -13.03
C THR A 43 13.83 4.72 -12.01
N LEU A 44 12.70 4.15 -12.44
CA LEU A 44 11.90 3.21 -11.66
C LEU A 44 12.42 1.79 -11.91
N PHE A 45 12.99 1.18 -10.87
CA PHE A 45 13.28 -0.24 -10.82
C PHE A 45 12.00 -0.98 -10.40
N ALA A 46 11.38 -1.69 -11.34
CA ALA A 46 10.14 -2.45 -11.12
C ALA A 46 10.04 -3.65 -12.08
N THR A 47 8.86 -4.29 -12.19
CA THR A 47 8.62 -5.32 -13.20
C THR A 47 8.62 -4.71 -14.61
N LEU A 48 9.09 -5.45 -15.61
CA LEU A 48 9.25 -4.97 -16.98
C LEU A 48 7.92 -4.73 -17.72
N ASP A 49 6.80 -5.20 -17.18
CA ASP A 49 5.46 -4.90 -17.67
C ASP A 49 4.81 -3.67 -17.00
N SER A 50 5.54 -2.97 -16.13
CA SER A 50 5.12 -1.72 -15.50
C SER A 50 4.89 -0.60 -16.53
N VAL A 51 4.01 0.34 -16.21
CA VAL A 51 3.72 1.51 -17.05
C VAL A 51 3.97 2.77 -16.23
N THR A 52 4.87 3.59 -16.71
CA THR A 52 5.32 4.82 -16.04
C THR A 52 5.85 5.82 -17.07
N SER A 53 5.84 7.11 -16.73
CA SER A 53 6.56 8.15 -17.49
C SER A 53 8.06 8.21 -17.15
N ALA A 54 8.48 7.61 -16.03
CA ALA A 54 9.88 7.46 -15.66
C ALA A 54 10.63 6.50 -16.61
N ARG A 55 11.96 6.51 -16.55
CA ARG A 55 12.75 5.44 -17.18
C ARG A 55 12.47 4.13 -16.43
N LEU A 56 11.89 3.15 -17.09
CA LEU A 56 11.70 1.81 -16.52
C LEU A 56 12.97 0.96 -16.67
N ASP A 57 13.37 0.28 -15.61
CA ASP A 57 14.38 -0.77 -15.64
C ASP A 57 14.04 -1.92 -14.68
N GLY A 58 14.60 -3.11 -14.92
CA GLY A 58 14.34 -4.26 -14.07
C GLY A 58 14.79 -5.58 -14.68
N VAL A 59 14.65 -6.63 -13.89
CA VAL A 59 14.96 -8.01 -14.30
C VAL A 59 13.74 -8.92 -14.29
N CYS A 60 12.70 -8.56 -13.55
CA CYS A 60 11.47 -9.34 -13.42
C CYS A 60 10.56 -9.06 -14.61
N PRO A 61 10.22 -10.04 -15.47
CA PRO A 61 9.32 -9.81 -16.59
C PRO A 61 7.93 -9.35 -16.14
N ARG A 62 7.44 -9.90 -15.03
CA ARG A 62 6.12 -9.66 -14.41
C ARG A 62 6.22 -9.84 -12.89
N GLY A 63 5.15 -9.45 -12.19
CA GLY A 63 5.04 -9.62 -10.74
C GLY A 63 4.91 -11.09 -10.33
N TYR A 64 5.67 -11.53 -9.34
CA TYR A 64 5.66 -12.94 -8.91
C TYR A 64 4.33 -13.36 -8.26
N ALA A 65 3.51 -12.42 -7.79
CA ALA A 65 2.21 -12.73 -7.22
C ALA A 65 1.13 -13.04 -8.29
N ASP A 66 1.37 -12.63 -9.54
CA ASP A 66 0.54 -13.00 -10.70
C ASP A 66 1.02 -14.30 -11.39
N GLU A 67 2.19 -14.82 -11.03
CA GLU A 67 2.88 -15.90 -11.75
C GLU A 67 3.28 -17.04 -10.79
N PRO A 68 2.43 -18.07 -10.59
CA PRO A 68 2.62 -19.12 -9.58
C PRO A 68 3.94 -19.92 -9.66
N GLY A 69 4.66 -19.84 -10.78
CA GLY A 69 5.95 -20.52 -10.99
C GLY A 69 7.18 -19.73 -10.53
N MET A 70 7.02 -18.49 -10.07
CA MET A 70 8.14 -17.62 -9.66
C MET A 70 8.40 -17.73 -8.15
N ASP A 71 9.63 -18.01 -7.73
CA ASP A 71 10.02 -17.85 -6.32
C ASP A 71 10.32 -16.36 -6.06
N GLY A 72 9.39 -15.70 -5.35
CA GLY A 72 9.49 -14.27 -5.04
C GLY A 72 10.80 -13.89 -4.37
N ARG A 73 11.36 -14.73 -3.48
CA ARG A 73 12.62 -14.41 -2.78
C ARG A 73 13.80 -14.32 -3.74
N VAL A 74 13.84 -15.22 -4.72
CA VAL A 74 14.91 -15.24 -5.73
C VAL A 74 14.80 -14.01 -6.63
N TRP A 75 13.59 -13.71 -7.10
CA TRP A 75 13.35 -12.57 -7.99
C TRP A 75 13.56 -11.23 -7.29
N GLU A 76 13.14 -11.07 -6.04
CA GLU A 76 13.45 -9.90 -5.23
C GLU A 76 14.96 -9.74 -5.03
N ALA A 77 15.68 -10.80 -4.66
CA ALA A 77 17.13 -10.73 -4.48
C ALA A 77 17.86 -10.32 -5.77
N MET A 78 17.47 -10.87 -6.92
CA MET A 78 18.01 -10.49 -8.23
C MET A 78 17.66 -9.03 -8.58
N HIS A 79 16.43 -8.59 -8.28
CA HIS A 79 15.97 -7.23 -8.52
C HIS A 79 16.78 -6.21 -7.71
N VAL A 80 16.95 -6.47 -6.41
CA VAL A 80 17.75 -5.65 -5.51
C VAL A 80 19.22 -5.62 -5.96
N ALA A 81 19.81 -6.77 -6.29
CA ALA A 81 21.18 -6.83 -6.78
C ALA A 81 21.39 -6.00 -8.06
N HIS A 82 20.43 -6.05 -8.99
CA HIS A 82 20.46 -5.27 -10.23
C HIS A 82 20.42 -3.76 -9.97
N ALA A 83 19.51 -3.29 -9.13
CA ALA A 83 19.42 -1.88 -8.77
C ALA A 83 20.68 -1.37 -8.04
N LEU A 84 21.17 -2.14 -7.05
CA LEU A 84 22.35 -1.75 -6.28
C LEU A 84 23.63 -1.77 -7.11
N ALA A 85 23.79 -2.68 -8.07
CA ALA A 85 24.93 -2.69 -8.99
C ALA A 85 25.04 -1.40 -9.82
N ARG A 86 23.90 -0.75 -10.09
CA ARG A 86 23.80 0.52 -10.82
C ARG A 86 23.73 1.76 -9.93
N SER A 87 23.77 1.60 -8.60
CA SER A 87 23.56 2.69 -7.64
C SER A 87 24.48 3.90 -7.83
N ALA A 88 25.71 3.72 -8.34
CA ALA A 88 26.63 4.83 -8.63
C ALA A 88 26.20 5.74 -9.79
N GLU A 89 25.20 5.35 -10.57
CA GLU A 89 24.64 6.17 -11.64
C GLU A 89 23.72 7.27 -11.10
N PHE A 90 23.28 7.16 -9.85
CA PHE A 90 22.24 7.99 -9.24
C PHE A 90 22.80 8.85 -8.10
N ASP A 91 22.11 9.95 -7.83
CA ASP A 91 22.41 10.83 -6.70
C ASP A 91 21.68 10.35 -5.43
N LEU A 92 20.62 9.56 -5.58
CA LEU A 92 19.84 8.94 -4.50
C LEU A 92 19.27 7.59 -4.95
N VAL A 93 19.36 6.57 -4.08
CA VAL A 93 18.53 5.36 -4.16
C VAL A 93 17.42 5.48 -3.14
N HIS A 94 16.17 5.54 -3.60
CA HIS A 94 15.00 5.61 -2.75
C HIS A 94 14.28 4.26 -2.77
N ASN A 95 14.48 3.52 -1.68
CA ASN A 95 13.93 2.20 -1.45
C ASN A 95 12.46 2.26 -0.98
N HIS A 96 11.58 1.59 -1.74
CA HIS A 96 10.18 1.33 -1.42
C HIS A 96 9.88 -0.17 -1.24
N LEU A 97 10.91 -1.00 -1.31
CA LEU A 97 10.84 -2.40 -0.89
C LEU A 97 11.10 -2.47 0.62
N ASP A 98 10.66 -3.56 1.24
CA ASP A 98 10.88 -3.88 2.65
C ASP A 98 12.40 -4.09 2.96
N TRP A 99 12.72 -4.83 4.02
CA TRP A 99 14.06 -5.05 4.55
C TRP A 99 15.16 -5.53 3.59
N LEU A 100 14.84 -6.13 2.43
CA LEU A 100 15.84 -6.82 1.62
C LEU A 100 16.96 -5.91 1.10
N PRO A 101 16.71 -4.71 0.52
CA PRO A 101 17.77 -3.80 0.11
C PRO A 101 18.60 -3.29 1.29
N LEU A 102 18.00 -3.18 2.47
CA LEU A 102 18.68 -2.76 3.70
C LEU A 102 19.75 -3.77 4.11
N ALA A 103 19.47 -5.07 3.97
CA ALA A 103 20.45 -6.13 4.23
C ALA A 103 21.69 -6.06 3.30
N PHE A 104 21.58 -5.37 2.17
CA PHE A 104 22.65 -5.15 1.20
C PHE A 104 23.10 -3.68 1.10
N ALA A 105 22.67 -2.81 2.02
CA ALA A 105 22.91 -1.36 1.94
C ALA A 105 24.40 -1.00 1.82
N GLY A 106 25.30 -1.81 2.41
CA GLY A 106 26.75 -1.63 2.28
C GLY A 106 27.32 -1.80 0.86
N LEU A 107 26.54 -2.34 -0.08
CA LEU A 107 26.89 -2.42 -1.50
C LEU A 107 26.37 -1.21 -2.31
N CYS A 108 25.47 -0.42 -1.73
CA CYS A 108 24.91 0.78 -2.36
C CYS A 108 25.95 1.91 -2.35
N ARG A 109 26.26 2.45 -3.53
CA ARG A 109 27.26 3.52 -3.68
C ARG A 109 26.66 4.92 -3.52
N ALA A 110 25.38 5.09 -3.87
CA ALA A 110 24.64 6.32 -3.60
C ALA A 110 24.05 6.29 -2.18
N PRO A 111 23.75 7.46 -1.57
CA PRO A 111 22.94 7.53 -0.37
C PRO A 111 21.61 6.79 -0.55
N MET A 112 21.16 6.10 0.51
CA MET A 112 19.90 5.40 0.52
C MET A 112 18.88 6.13 1.40
N LEU A 113 17.70 6.36 0.86
CA LEU A 113 16.49 6.74 1.59
C LEU A 113 15.52 5.57 1.54
N THR A 114 14.84 5.26 2.63
CA THR A 114 13.83 4.19 2.66
C THR A 114 12.51 4.72 3.19
N THR A 115 11.46 4.59 2.39
CA THR A 115 10.09 4.76 2.88
C THR A 115 9.63 3.46 3.53
N VAL A 116 9.34 3.52 4.83
CA VAL A 116 8.81 2.39 5.59
C VAL A 116 7.31 2.34 5.40
N HIS A 117 6.82 1.33 4.67
CA HIS A 117 5.40 1.13 4.39
C HIS A 117 4.67 0.26 5.44
N GLY A 118 5.26 0.13 6.63
CA GLY A 118 5.03 -0.93 7.61
C GLY A 118 6.15 -1.98 7.63
N PHE A 119 6.12 -2.85 8.65
CA PHE A 119 7.09 -3.92 8.85
C PHE A 119 6.47 -5.30 8.58
N SER A 120 7.07 -6.13 7.73
CA SER A 120 6.59 -7.50 7.49
C SER A 120 6.80 -8.47 8.67
N GLY A 121 7.41 -8.01 9.77
CA GLY A 121 7.44 -8.73 11.04
C GLY A 121 8.58 -8.27 11.96
N ALA A 122 8.63 -8.77 13.19
CA ALA A 122 9.71 -8.40 14.11
C ALA A 122 11.09 -8.95 13.67
N GLY A 123 11.11 -10.06 12.91
CA GLY A 123 12.35 -10.75 12.52
C GLY A 123 13.21 -10.00 11.50
N ILE A 124 12.67 -8.98 10.85
CA ILE A 124 13.36 -8.19 9.82
C ILE A 124 14.08 -6.95 10.38
N MET A 125 13.82 -6.58 11.64
CA MET A 125 14.41 -5.40 12.29
C MET A 125 15.95 -5.38 12.30
N PRO A 126 16.68 -6.50 12.38
CA PRO A 126 18.14 -6.47 12.27
C PRO A 126 18.66 -5.86 10.95
N ALA A 127 17.92 -6.01 9.83
CA ALA A 127 18.30 -5.40 8.57
C ALA A 127 18.09 -3.88 8.59
N TYR A 128 17.00 -3.40 9.20
CA TYR A 128 16.77 -1.98 9.43
C TYR A 128 17.85 -1.37 10.35
N ALA A 129 18.11 -2.00 11.50
CA ALA A 129 19.06 -1.45 12.47
C ALA A 129 20.51 -1.42 11.99
N SER A 130 20.90 -2.27 11.04
CA SER A 130 22.27 -2.36 10.52
C SER A 130 22.52 -1.56 9.24
N ALA A 131 21.48 -1.06 8.58
CA ALA A 131 21.61 -0.38 7.30
C ALA A 131 22.03 1.09 7.47
N GLY A 132 22.90 1.56 6.58
CA GLY A 132 23.25 2.99 6.44
C GLY A 132 22.22 3.76 5.61
N SER A 133 20.93 3.66 5.97
CA SER A 133 19.81 4.30 5.27
C SER A 133 19.18 5.39 6.14
N ALA A 134 18.70 6.47 5.52
CA ALA A 134 17.78 7.40 6.16
C ALA A 134 16.34 6.87 6.02
N TYR A 135 15.49 7.06 7.03
CA TYR A 135 14.12 6.54 7.01
C TYR A 135 13.07 7.63 6.90
N VAL A 136 12.02 7.36 6.13
CA VAL A 136 10.78 8.13 6.09
C VAL A 136 9.66 7.20 6.52
N SER A 137 8.88 7.60 7.54
CA SER A 137 7.69 6.86 7.92
C SER A 137 6.47 7.37 7.18
N ILE A 138 5.48 6.49 7.00
CA ILE A 138 4.20 6.82 6.37
C ILE A 138 3.14 7.26 7.38
N SER A 139 3.50 7.24 8.67
CA SER A 139 2.83 7.89 9.80
C SER A 139 3.81 8.00 10.96
N ASP A 140 3.53 8.85 11.94
CA ASP A 140 4.30 8.88 13.18
C ASP A 140 4.04 7.60 14.01
N ALA A 141 2.83 7.05 13.97
CA ALA A 141 2.46 5.80 14.65
C ALA A 141 3.17 4.55 14.11
N ASP A 142 3.62 4.54 12.85
CA ASP A 142 4.37 3.43 12.25
C ASP A 142 5.88 3.50 12.52
N ARG A 143 6.36 4.46 13.32
CA ARG A 143 7.80 4.56 13.64
C ARG A 143 8.24 3.48 14.62
N ALA A 144 9.39 2.86 14.32
CA ALA A 144 10.08 1.95 15.23
C ALA A 144 11.19 2.66 16.01
N ASP A 145 11.32 2.35 17.29
CA ASP A 145 12.40 2.89 18.12
C ASP A 145 13.79 2.52 17.58
N GLY A 146 14.72 3.46 17.64
CA GLY A 146 16.13 3.23 17.28
C GLY A 146 16.46 3.38 15.79
N LEU A 147 15.50 3.75 14.94
CA LEU A 147 15.75 4.13 13.55
C LEU A 147 15.83 5.65 13.38
N ASP A 148 16.67 6.12 12.45
CA ASP A 148 16.85 7.54 12.15
C ASP A 148 15.83 8.01 11.10
N TYR A 149 14.67 8.47 11.59
CA TYR A 149 13.62 9.03 10.74
C TYR A 149 13.89 10.51 10.44
N VAL A 150 14.10 10.83 9.16
CA VAL A 150 14.31 12.21 8.70
C VAL A 150 13.01 12.97 8.47
N ALA A 151 11.91 12.25 8.23
CA ALA A 151 10.58 12.85 8.04
C ALA A 151 9.45 11.81 8.22
N THR A 152 8.24 12.31 8.41
CA THR A 152 6.99 11.57 8.17
C THR A 152 6.36 12.14 6.90
N VAL A 153 6.10 11.28 5.92
CA VAL A 153 5.44 11.65 4.66
C VAL A 153 4.28 10.70 4.44
N TYR A 154 3.08 11.18 4.73
CA TYR A 154 1.82 10.46 4.49
C TYR A 154 1.67 10.05 3.02
N HIS A 155 1.00 8.93 2.76
CA HIS A 155 0.74 8.54 1.38
C HIS A 155 -0.22 9.50 0.69
N GLY A 156 0.12 9.83 -0.56
CA GLY A 156 -0.80 10.45 -1.50
C GLY A 156 -1.63 9.40 -2.23
N VAL A 157 -2.81 9.82 -2.69
CA VAL A 157 -3.68 9.03 -3.57
C VAL A 157 -3.94 9.81 -4.85
N ASP A 158 -4.13 9.08 -5.94
CA ASP A 158 -4.61 9.67 -7.18
C ASP A 158 -6.09 10.01 -7.03
N LEU A 159 -6.43 11.29 -7.21
CA LEU A 159 -7.81 11.74 -7.17
C LEU A 159 -8.56 11.36 -8.46
N ASP A 160 -7.82 11.08 -9.55
CA ASP A 160 -8.42 10.59 -10.79
C ASP A 160 -8.97 9.17 -10.56
N GLY A 161 -10.30 9.07 -10.58
CA GLY A 161 -11.03 7.83 -10.28
C GLY A 161 -11.62 7.75 -8.87
N LEU A 162 -11.45 8.80 -8.05
CA LEU A 162 -12.12 8.98 -6.75
C LEU A 162 -13.16 10.10 -6.85
N PRO A 163 -14.35 9.84 -7.41
CA PRO A 163 -15.36 10.88 -7.57
C PRO A 163 -15.83 11.37 -6.20
N PHE A 164 -15.85 12.69 -6.02
CA PHE A 164 -16.44 13.31 -4.83
C PHE A 164 -17.97 13.22 -4.91
N ALA A 165 -18.58 12.46 -3.99
CA ALA A 165 -20.02 12.21 -3.91
C ALA A 165 -20.48 12.32 -2.44
N PRO A 166 -20.69 13.54 -1.93
CA PRO A 166 -20.92 13.78 -0.50
C PRO A 166 -22.30 13.31 0.00
N ASP A 167 -23.26 13.09 -0.90
CA ASP A 167 -24.59 12.60 -0.54
C ASP A 167 -24.58 11.10 -0.17
N GLY A 168 -23.55 10.37 -0.63
CA GLY A 168 -23.36 8.95 -0.35
C GLY A 168 -24.54 8.07 -0.75
N GLY A 169 -24.70 6.95 -0.03
CA GLY A 169 -25.82 6.03 -0.19
C GLY A 169 -26.24 5.41 1.14
N PRO A 170 -27.16 4.42 1.14
CA PRO A 170 -27.68 3.84 2.38
C PRO A 170 -26.72 2.82 3.03
N GLY A 171 -25.83 2.21 2.23
CA GLY A 171 -24.99 1.08 2.64
C GLY A 171 -23.62 1.48 3.17
N LEU A 172 -23.00 0.56 3.90
CA LEU A 172 -21.64 0.65 4.40
C LEU A 172 -20.70 -0.13 3.48
N VAL A 173 -19.41 0.18 3.51
CA VAL A 173 -18.40 -0.57 2.78
C VAL A 173 -17.23 -0.95 3.68
N ALA A 174 -16.61 -2.10 3.41
CA ALA A 174 -15.34 -2.51 4.01
C ALA A 174 -14.35 -2.93 2.90
N PHE A 175 -13.16 -2.32 2.92
CA PHE A 175 -12.07 -2.60 1.98
C PHE A 175 -10.85 -3.18 2.71
N GLY A 176 -10.30 -4.26 2.18
CA GLY A 176 -9.03 -4.81 2.66
C GLY A 176 -8.91 -6.31 2.41
N ARG A 177 -7.72 -6.87 2.65
CA ARG A 177 -7.51 -8.32 2.66
C ARG A 177 -8.50 -8.97 3.63
N ILE A 178 -9.09 -10.09 3.26
CA ILE A 178 -9.91 -10.88 4.17
C ILE A 178 -8.96 -11.71 5.04
N HIS A 179 -8.73 -11.20 6.25
CA HIS A 179 -7.80 -11.71 7.24
C HIS A 179 -8.30 -11.31 8.65
N PRO A 180 -8.03 -12.10 9.71
CA PRO A 180 -8.44 -11.75 11.08
C PRO A 180 -8.05 -10.31 11.49
N ASP A 181 -6.82 -9.89 11.18
CA ASP A 181 -6.30 -8.56 11.52
C ASP A 181 -7.11 -7.41 10.90
N LYS A 182 -7.79 -7.66 9.78
CA LYS A 182 -8.58 -6.65 9.04
C LYS A 182 -10.03 -6.57 9.51
N GLY A 183 -10.47 -7.44 10.42
CA GLY A 183 -11.72 -7.25 11.16
C GLY A 183 -13.01 -7.32 10.32
N THR A 184 -13.03 -7.99 9.16
CA THR A 184 -14.23 -8.12 8.32
C THR A 184 -15.48 -8.61 9.07
N HIS A 185 -15.35 -9.56 10.00
CA HIS A 185 -16.44 -10.01 10.86
C HIS A 185 -17.01 -8.87 11.73
N ALA A 186 -16.16 -8.02 12.30
CA ALA A 186 -16.58 -6.85 13.06
C ALA A 186 -17.31 -5.83 12.17
N ALA A 187 -16.90 -5.66 10.91
CA ALA A 187 -17.63 -4.80 9.96
C ALA A 187 -19.06 -5.32 9.71
N ILE A 188 -19.24 -6.64 9.61
CA ILE A 188 -20.55 -7.29 9.49
C ILE A 188 -21.39 -7.03 10.74
N ASP A 189 -20.82 -7.19 11.93
CA ASP A 189 -21.53 -6.97 13.20
C ASP A 189 -21.96 -5.50 13.37
N ILE A 190 -21.08 -4.56 13.03
CA ILE A 190 -21.39 -3.12 13.02
C ILE A 190 -22.54 -2.84 12.04
N ALA A 191 -22.48 -3.36 10.82
CA ALA A 191 -23.52 -3.14 9.81
C ALA A 191 -24.88 -3.70 10.25
N ARG A 192 -24.89 -4.89 10.85
CA ARG A 192 -26.09 -5.50 11.43
C ARG A 192 -26.66 -4.68 12.57
N ALA A 193 -25.83 -4.25 13.51
CA ALA A 193 -26.25 -3.41 14.63
C ALA A 193 -26.82 -2.07 14.15
N ALA A 194 -26.25 -1.50 13.08
CA ALA A 194 -26.73 -0.28 12.45
C ALA A 194 -27.96 -0.48 11.53
N GLY A 195 -28.36 -1.71 11.25
CA GLY A 195 -29.45 -2.04 10.33
C GLY A 195 -29.19 -1.68 8.86
N ARG A 196 -27.92 -1.52 8.46
CA ARG A 196 -27.49 -1.06 7.12
C ARG A 196 -26.88 -2.20 6.30
N PRO A 197 -27.05 -2.22 4.96
CA PRO A 197 -26.38 -3.20 4.12
C PRO A 197 -24.86 -2.94 4.09
N LEU A 198 -24.06 -3.99 3.90
CA LEU A 198 -22.61 -3.94 3.83
C LEU A 198 -22.10 -4.52 2.51
N THR A 199 -21.23 -3.79 1.83
CA THR A 199 -20.42 -4.29 0.71
C THR A 199 -18.99 -4.56 1.16
N ILE A 200 -18.51 -5.79 0.95
CA ILE A 200 -17.16 -6.23 1.30
C ILE A 200 -16.35 -6.37 0.00
N CYS A 201 -15.17 -5.75 -0.03
CA CYS A 201 -14.26 -5.77 -1.17
C CYS A 201 -12.82 -6.12 -0.74
N GLY A 202 -12.23 -7.11 -1.39
CA GLY A 202 -10.87 -7.56 -1.09
C GLY A 202 -10.53 -8.96 -1.57
N ILE A 203 -9.24 -9.29 -1.50
CA ILE A 203 -8.74 -10.65 -1.75
C ILE A 203 -8.88 -11.51 -0.48
N VAL A 204 -9.27 -12.77 -0.63
CA VAL A 204 -9.23 -13.74 0.46
C VAL A 204 -7.77 -14.11 0.71
N GLN A 205 -7.25 -13.76 1.88
CA GLN A 205 -5.88 -14.11 2.28
C GLN A 205 -5.86 -15.24 3.30
N ASP A 206 -6.85 -15.29 4.19
CA ASP A 206 -7.06 -16.40 5.12
C ASP A 206 -8.39 -17.09 4.78
N GLU A 207 -8.28 -18.24 4.11
CA GLU A 207 -9.43 -19.07 3.67
C GLU A 207 -10.26 -19.59 4.85
N ARG A 208 -9.61 -19.92 5.97
CA ARG A 208 -10.29 -20.43 7.16
C ARG A 208 -11.14 -19.31 7.77
N TYR A 209 -10.54 -18.15 7.98
CA TYR A 209 -11.25 -16.97 8.49
C TYR A 209 -12.40 -16.56 7.57
N PHE A 210 -12.19 -16.55 6.25
CA PHE A 210 -13.29 -16.28 5.31
C PHE A 210 -14.43 -17.30 5.47
N THR A 211 -14.11 -18.60 5.44
CA THR A 211 -15.10 -19.68 5.51
C THR A 211 -15.88 -19.70 6.83
N GLU A 212 -15.21 -19.43 7.95
CA GLU A 212 -15.80 -19.54 9.29
C GLU A 212 -16.50 -18.25 9.75
N GLN A 213 -15.96 -17.07 9.42
CA GLN A 213 -16.39 -15.79 10.02
C GLN A 213 -17.05 -14.82 9.05
N VAL A 214 -16.87 -15.00 7.73
CA VAL A 214 -17.35 -14.04 6.72
C VAL A 214 -18.39 -14.67 5.81
N ALA A 215 -18.06 -15.78 5.15
CA ALA A 215 -18.91 -16.46 4.19
C ALA A 215 -20.32 -16.83 4.70
N PRO A 216 -20.51 -17.29 5.96
CA PRO A 216 -21.83 -17.62 6.50
C PRO A 216 -22.79 -16.43 6.62
N HIS A 217 -22.27 -15.21 6.43
CA HIS A 217 -23.02 -13.97 6.57
C HIS A 217 -23.34 -13.31 5.23
N ILE A 218 -22.77 -13.80 4.12
CA ILE A 218 -23.00 -13.26 2.78
C ILE A 218 -24.33 -13.82 2.26
N ASP A 219 -25.32 -12.94 2.11
CA ASP A 219 -26.66 -13.28 1.62
C ASP A 219 -26.98 -12.66 0.24
N GLY A 220 -26.12 -11.78 -0.26
CA GLY A 220 -26.31 -11.08 -1.53
C GLY A 220 -27.33 -9.94 -1.49
N ASP A 221 -27.80 -9.57 -0.30
CA ASP A 221 -28.72 -8.44 -0.07
C ASP A 221 -28.19 -7.53 1.05
N ARG A 222 -28.23 -8.00 2.31
CA ARG A 222 -27.72 -7.24 3.46
C ARG A 222 -26.20 -7.27 3.53
N VAL A 223 -25.57 -8.35 3.09
CA VAL A 223 -24.11 -8.46 3.04
C VAL A 223 -23.71 -9.04 1.69
N THR A 224 -22.96 -8.24 0.93
CA THR A 224 -22.47 -8.60 -0.40
C THR A 224 -20.95 -8.64 -0.41
N PHE A 225 -20.37 -9.69 -0.99
CA PHE A 225 -18.93 -9.78 -1.23
C PHE A 225 -18.63 -9.67 -2.73
N LEU A 226 -17.83 -8.69 -3.12
CA LEU A 226 -17.49 -8.43 -4.52
C LEU A 226 -16.11 -8.95 -4.93
N GLY A 227 -15.35 -9.52 -3.99
CA GLY A 227 -13.96 -9.87 -4.22
C GLY A 227 -13.07 -8.64 -4.42
N SER A 228 -11.94 -8.82 -5.10
CA SER A 228 -11.05 -7.72 -5.47
C SER A 228 -11.67 -6.88 -6.58
N VAL A 229 -11.68 -5.56 -6.40
CA VAL A 229 -12.20 -4.60 -7.38
C VAL A 229 -11.10 -3.66 -7.86
N GLY A 230 -11.14 -3.31 -9.15
CA GLY A 230 -10.17 -2.38 -9.73
C GLY A 230 -10.42 -0.91 -9.31
N PRO A 231 -9.45 -0.01 -9.57
CA PRO A 231 -9.46 1.37 -9.06
C PRO A 231 -10.74 2.16 -9.35
N ARG A 232 -11.23 2.17 -10.60
CA ARG A 232 -12.46 2.90 -10.96
C ARG A 232 -13.67 2.42 -10.17
N ARG A 233 -13.86 1.09 -10.08
CA ARG A 233 -14.99 0.50 -9.36
C ARG A 233 -14.88 0.74 -7.86
N ARG A 234 -13.66 0.79 -7.32
CA ARG A 234 -13.39 1.15 -5.93
C ARG A 234 -13.90 2.56 -5.61
N GLY A 235 -13.54 3.57 -6.41
CA GLY A 235 -14.03 4.95 -6.23
C GLY A 235 -15.56 5.07 -6.35
N GLU A 236 -16.17 4.36 -7.29
CA GLU A 236 -17.63 4.30 -7.43
C GLU A 236 -18.32 3.71 -6.20
N ILE A 237 -17.77 2.63 -5.64
CA ILE A 237 -18.31 2.00 -4.43
C ILE A 237 -18.13 2.93 -3.22
N LEU A 238 -16.95 3.55 -3.08
CA LEU A 238 -16.67 4.49 -1.99
C LEU A 238 -17.67 5.65 -2.04
N GLY A 239 -17.72 6.40 -3.14
CA GLY A 239 -18.62 7.55 -3.28
C GLY A 239 -20.12 7.22 -3.18
N ALA A 240 -20.53 5.97 -3.42
CA ALA A 240 -21.91 5.52 -3.23
C ALA A 240 -22.22 4.98 -1.82
N SER A 241 -21.25 5.00 -0.90
CA SER A 241 -21.39 4.46 0.46
C SER A 241 -21.70 5.55 1.49
N ALA A 242 -22.44 5.17 2.53
CA ALA A 242 -22.73 6.02 3.69
C ALA A 242 -21.47 6.26 4.53
N ALA A 243 -20.64 5.23 4.69
CA ALA A 243 -19.38 5.27 5.41
C ALA A 243 -18.51 4.06 5.05
N LEU A 244 -17.19 4.24 5.11
CA LEU A 244 -16.23 3.14 5.18
C LEU A 244 -16.13 2.64 6.63
N LEU A 245 -16.30 1.33 6.83
CA LEU A 245 -15.94 0.65 8.07
C LEU A 245 -14.50 0.17 8.01
N HIS A 246 -13.70 0.61 8.99
CA HIS A 246 -12.29 0.25 9.14
C HIS A 246 -11.99 -0.31 10.55
N PRO A 247 -12.61 -1.44 10.95
CA PRO A 247 -12.48 -2.02 12.30
C PRO A 247 -11.18 -2.84 12.44
N ILE A 248 -10.06 -2.26 12.02
CA ILE A 248 -8.76 -2.92 12.06
C ILE A 248 -8.24 -2.95 13.49
N ALA A 249 -7.90 -4.15 13.97
CA ALA A 249 -7.59 -4.40 15.37
C ALA A 249 -6.10 -4.36 15.71
N PHE A 250 -5.24 -4.12 14.72
CA PHE A 250 -3.81 -3.86 14.90
C PHE A 250 -3.49 -2.39 14.61
N ASP A 251 -2.25 -1.99 14.86
CA ASP A 251 -1.79 -0.63 14.60
C ASP A 251 -1.53 -0.46 13.09
N GLU A 252 -2.56 -0.02 12.36
CA GLU A 252 -2.50 0.17 10.91
C GLU A 252 -1.49 1.28 10.55
N PRO A 253 -0.51 1.00 9.66
CA PRO A 253 0.54 1.97 9.32
C PRO A 253 0.03 3.27 8.68
N PHE A 254 -1.05 3.21 7.89
CA PHE A 254 -1.63 4.40 7.25
C PHE A 254 -3.12 4.25 6.87
N GLY A 255 -3.45 3.18 6.14
CA GLY A 255 -4.81 2.93 5.66
C GLY A 255 -5.18 3.69 4.38
N LEU A 256 -4.64 3.29 3.22
CA LEU A 256 -4.98 3.92 1.92
C LEU A 256 -6.49 3.99 1.64
N SER A 257 -7.28 2.96 2.03
CA SER A 257 -8.73 3.00 1.85
C SER A 257 -9.42 4.12 2.64
N VAL A 258 -8.83 4.57 3.75
CA VAL A 258 -9.34 5.66 4.58
C VAL A 258 -9.25 6.97 3.81
N VAL A 259 -8.07 7.33 3.31
CA VAL A 259 -7.88 8.59 2.56
C VAL A 259 -8.62 8.59 1.22
N GLU A 260 -8.75 7.43 0.55
CA GLU A 260 -9.57 7.34 -0.66
C GLU A 260 -11.06 7.52 -0.36
N SER A 261 -11.55 6.96 0.75
CA SER A 261 -12.93 7.17 1.21
C SER A 261 -13.19 8.64 1.48
N MET A 262 -12.29 9.30 2.19
CA MET A 262 -12.37 10.73 2.48
C MET A 262 -12.33 11.58 1.21
N ALA A 263 -11.48 11.23 0.23
CA ALA A 263 -11.43 11.90 -1.07
C ALA A 263 -12.75 11.77 -1.85
N CYS A 264 -13.46 10.64 -1.72
CA CYS A 264 -14.79 10.46 -2.28
C CYS A 264 -15.91 11.19 -1.51
N GLY A 265 -15.59 11.88 -0.40
CA GLY A 265 -16.59 12.50 0.48
C GLY A 265 -17.31 11.51 1.41
N THR A 266 -16.78 10.29 1.53
CA THR A 266 -17.37 9.22 2.33
C THR A 266 -16.69 9.17 3.70
N PRO A 267 -17.44 9.39 4.81
CA PRO A 267 -16.88 9.39 6.15
C PRO A 267 -16.35 8.02 6.55
N VAL A 268 -15.41 7.99 7.49
CA VAL A 268 -14.76 6.75 7.94
C VAL A 268 -15.12 6.48 9.40
N VAL A 269 -15.50 5.24 9.70
CA VAL A 269 -15.66 4.72 11.06
C VAL A 269 -14.52 3.73 11.30
N ALA A 270 -13.53 4.14 12.08
CA ALA A 270 -12.34 3.35 12.38
C ALA A 270 -12.17 3.12 13.88
N TYR A 271 -11.46 2.06 14.24
CA TYR A 271 -10.90 1.96 15.60
C TYR A 271 -9.76 2.97 15.76
N ARG A 272 -9.65 3.56 16.95
CA ARG A 272 -8.60 4.54 17.28
C ARG A 272 -7.25 3.83 17.54
N ARG A 273 -6.66 3.26 16.49
CA ARG A 273 -5.41 2.49 16.51
C ARG A 273 -4.47 2.91 15.38
N GLY A 274 -3.17 2.70 15.58
CA GLY A 274 -2.14 3.09 14.61
C GLY A 274 -2.30 4.54 14.15
N SER A 275 -2.14 4.73 12.84
CA SER A 275 -2.23 6.04 12.17
C SER A 275 -3.64 6.66 12.11
N MET A 276 -4.69 5.99 12.59
CA MET A 276 -6.07 6.47 12.41
C MET A 276 -6.31 7.85 13.02
N THR A 277 -5.62 8.21 14.11
CA THR A 277 -5.70 9.56 14.71
C THR A 277 -4.90 10.63 13.99
N GLU A 278 -4.01 10.24 13.07
CA GLU A 278 -3.24 11.15 12.23
C GLU A 278 -3.96 11.44 10.92
N VAL A 279 -4.78 10.49 10.46
CA VAL A 279 -5.44 10.53 9.15
C VAL A 279 -6.91 10.96 9.24
N VAL A 280 -7.60 10.65 10.34
CA VAL A 280 -9.04 10.90 10.51
C VAL A 280 -9.27 11.91 11.65
N ASP A 281 -9.92 13.03 11.33
CA ASP A 281 -10.40 13.99 12.32
C ASP A 281 -11.63 13.44 13.07
N GLU A 282 -11.69 13.68 14.38
CA GLU A 282 -12.90 13.42 15.17
C GLU A 282 -13.92 14.53 14.83
N GLY A 283 -14.85 14.20 13.92
CA GLY A 283 -15.74 15.13 13.21
C GLY A 283 -16.51 16.16 14.04
#